data_AF-A0A7S3GS56-F1
#
_entry.id   AF-A0A7S3GS56-F1
#
_cell.length_a   1.000
_cell.length_b   1.000
_cell.length_c   1.000
_cell.angle_alpha   90.00
_cell.angle_beta   90.00
_cell.angle_gamma   90.00
#
_symmetry.space_group_name_H-M   'P 1'
#
loop_
_entity.id
_entity.type
_entity.pdbx_description
1 polymer ?
#
loop_
_entity_poly.entity_id
_entity_poly.type
_entity_poly.pdbx_seq_one_letter_code
_entity_poly.pdbx_strand_id
1 'polypeptide(L)'
;TSLSPGAISTVETYSYFLNYPKDAAALLETQVLPRHKADKDKGMPAYQWDVRQSASIGMIMSSGVVPGLAELGGSYANLNRMKEREAHPLEKFVDEVAEEWYGYCKMFREADDTRPVLEYPYSYEFVRDLVERNDRQGEEEMIRQAERSAA
;
A
#
# COMPACT_ATOMS: atom_id res chain seq x y z
N THR A 1 -10.74 -4.15 10.72
CA THR A 1 -9.51 -3.70 11.41
C THR A 1 -8.46 -3.15 10.43
N SER A 2 -8.87 -2.50 9.34
CA SER A 2 -7.99 -2.00 8.25
C SER A 2 -7.34 -0.64 8.51
N LEU A 3 -7.65 0.04 9.62
CA LEU A 3 -7.08 1.34 9.99
C LEU A 3 -5.61 1.25 10.47
N SER A 4 -5.12 0.05 10.80
CA SER A 4 -3.85 -0.12 11.51
C SER A 4 -2.61 0.36 10.73
N PRO A 5 -2.44 0.13 9.41
CA PRO A 5 -1.20 0.53 8.75
C PRO A 5 -1.05 2.05 8.64
N GLY A 6 -2.13 2.75 8.29
CA GLY A 6 -2.13 4.22 8.20
C GLY A 6 -1.93 4.89 9.55
N ALA A 7 -2.57 4.36 10.60
CA ALA A 7 -2.40 4.88 11.97
C ALA A 7 -0.96 4.67 12.48
N ILE A 8 -0.37 3.50 12.25
CA ILE A 8 1.02 3.19 12.62
C ILE A 8 1.98 4.14 11.91
N SER A 9 1.89 4.25 10.58
CA SER A 9 2.73 5.15 9.78
C SER A 9 2.63 6.61 10.23
N THR A 10 1.41 7.05 10.58
CA THR A 10 1.18 8.42 11.10
C THR A 10 1.85 8.62 12.45
N VAL A 11 1.67 7.70 13.41
CA VAL A 11 2.26 7.79 14.75
C VAL A 11 3.79 7.75 14.67
N GLU A 12 4.36 6.92 13.82
CA GLU A 12 5.80 6.80 13.64
C GLU A 12 6.39 8.05 13.00
N THR A 13 5.71 8.63 12.01
CA THR A 13 6.13 9.90 11.40
C THR A 13 6.22 11.01 12.45
N TYR A 14 5.22 11.15 13.32
CA TYR A 14 5.26 12.15 14.38
C TYR A 14 6.28 11.82 15.48
N SER A 15 6.38 10.54 15.85
CA SER A 15 7.36 10.08 16.84
C SER A 15 8.79 10.30 16.35
N TYR A 16 9.05 10.18 15.05
CA TYR A 16 10.34 10.48 14.46
C TYR A 16 10.77 11.92 14.75
N PHE A 17 9.94 12.92 14.49
CA PHE A 17 10.32 14.32 14.73
C PHE A 17 10.44 14.69 16.20
N LEU A 18 9.76 13.97 17.10
CA LEU A 18 9.98 14.13 18.54
C LEU A 18 11.41 13.69 18.92
N ASN A 19 11.94 12.64 18.29
CA ASN A 19 13.28 12.13 18.55
C ASN A 19 14.37 12.86 17.73
N TYR A 20 14.03 13.35 16.55
CA TYR A 20 14.95 14.00 15.60
C TYR A 20 14.45 15.40 15.19
N PRO A 21 14.37 16.37 16.12
CA PRO A 21 13.80 17.69 15.84
C PRO A 21 14.59 18.51 14.81
N LYS A 22 15.87 18.20 14.59
CA LYS A 22 16.70 18.86 13.56
C LYS A 22 16.19 18.56 12.14
N ASP A 23 15.69 17.36 11.91
CA ASP A 23 15.14 16.96 10.61
C ASP A 23 13.81 17.66 10.35
N ALA A 24 13.04 17.95 11.40
CA ALA A 24 11.84 18.78 11.29
C ALA A 24 12.21 20.21 10.84
N ALA A 25 13.29 20.78 11.39
CA ALA A 25 13.75 22.10 10.99
C ALA A 25 14.17 22.12 9.50
N ALA A 26 14.95 21.13 9.07
CA ALA A 26 15.34 20.97 7.67
C ALA A 26 14.12 20.85 6.74
N LEU A 27 13.12 20.04 7.11
CA LEU A 27 11.87 19.92 6.37
C LEU A 27 11.12 21.27 6.29
N LEU A 28 11.03 22.01 7.40
CA LEU A 28 10.37 23.32 7.42
C LEU A 28 11.10 24.35 6.55
N GLU A 29 12.43 24.30 6.46
CA GLU A 29 13.24 25.19 5.62
C GLU A 29 12.93 25.01 4.12
N THR A 30 12.59 23.79 3.68
CA THR A 30 12.25 23.52 2.27
C THR A 30 10.97 24.23 1.80
N GLN A 31 10.10 24.67 2.72
CA GLN A 31 8.80 25.29 2.44
C GLN A 31 7.86 24.46 1.55
N VAL A 32 8.11 23.16 1.37
CA VAL A 32 7.25 22.28 0.55
C VAL A 32 5.94 21.92 1.26
N LEU A 33 5.90 22.01 2.59
CA LEU A 33 4.69 21.72 3.36
C LEU A 33 3.63 22.81 3.19
N PRO A 34 2.37 22.45 2.87
CA PRO A 34 1.29 23.41 2.76
C PRO A 34 1.01 24.08 4.11
N ARG A 35 0.82 25.40 4.09
CA ARG A 35 0.39 26.16 5.27
C ARG A 35 -1.13 26.12 5.39
N HIS A 36 -1.63 25.68 6.53
CA HIS A 36 -3.06 25.66 6.82
C HIS A 36 -3.45 26.79 7.78
N LYS A 37 -4.63 27.39 7.58
CA LYS A 37 -5.21 28.43 8.44
C LYS A 37 -6.58 27.96 8.92
N ALA A 38 -7.01 28.46 10.08
CA ALA A 38 -8.36 28.19 10.57
C ALA A 38 -9.41 28.70 9.58
N ASP A 39 -10.40 27.87 9.28
CA ASP A 39 -11.57 28.21 8.46
C ASP A 39 -12.64 28.77 9.40
N LYS A 40 -12.72 30.11 9.47
CA LYS A 40 -13.66 30.81 10.36
C LYS A 40 -15.11 30.60 9.96
N ASP A 41 -15.38 30.40 8.68
CA ASP A 41 -16.73 30.27 8.14
C ASP A 41 -17.32 28.91 8.49
N LYS A 42 -16.49 27.86 8.50
CA LYS A 42 -16.88 26.51 8.94
C LYS A 42 -16.66 26.25 10.43
N GLY A 43 -16.08 27.21 11.16
CA GLY A 43 -15.70 27.04 12.56
C GLY A 43 -14.64 25.96 12.80
N MET A 44 -13.79 25.69 11.79
CA MET A 44 -12.82 24.61 11.81
C MET A 44 -11.44 25.14 12.23
N PRO A 45 -10.78 24.55 13.24
CA PRO A 45 -9.48 25.01 13.70
C PRO A 45 -8.36 24.64 12.72
N ALA A 46 -7.24 25.36 12.78
CA ALA A 46 -6.11 25.17 11.85
C ALA A 46 -5.44 23.79 11.96
N TYR A 47 -5.57 23.08 13.09
CA TYR A 47 -5.00 21.75 13.27
C TYR A 47 -5.85 20.63 12.64
N GLN A 48 -7.06 20.95 12.18
CA GLN A 48 -7.92 19.99 11.51
C GLN A 48 -7.66 20.06 10.01
N TRP A 49 -7.14 18.97 9.44
CA TRP A 49 -6.85 18.88 8.02
C TRP A 49 -8.03 18.29 7.26
N ASP A 50 -8.26 18.80 6.04
CA ASP A 50 -9.14 18.12 5.11
C ASP A 50 -8.44 16.87 4.52
N VAL A 51 -9.23 15.98 3.89
CA VAL A 51 -8.72 14.72 3.34
C VAL A 51 -7.67 14.94 2.25
N ARG A 52 -7.85 15.96 1.40
CA ARG A 52 -6.94 16.26 0.31
C ARG A 52 -5.62 16.83 0.84
N GLN A 53 -5.68 17.75 1.80
CA GLN A 53 -4.51 18.27 2.49
C GLN A 53 -3.74 17.15 3.20
N SER A 54 -4.46 16.28 3.92
CA SER A 54 -3.85 15.14 4.62
C SER A 54 -3.12 14.21 3.66
N ALA A 55 -3.70 13.93 2.48
CA ALA A 55 -3.07 13.12 1.44
C ALA A 55 -1.82 13.80 0.86
N SER A 56 -1.88 15.10 0.57
CA SER A 56 -0.73 15.86 0.06
C SER A 56 0.42 15.92 1.07
N ILE A 57 0.11 16.17 2.36
CA ILE A 57 1.11 16.15 3.43
C ILE A 57 1.71 14.74 3.52
N GLY A 58 0.89 13.69 3.59
CA GLY A 58 1.37 12.31 3.63
C GLY A 58 2.33 11.97 2.49
N MET A 59 2.00 12.40 1.27
CA MET A 59 2.87 12.20 0.11
C MET A 59 4.22 12.91 0.27
N ILE A 60 4.25 14.17 0.71
CA ILE A 60 5.48 14.93 0.98
C ILE A 60 6.32 14.25 2.07
N MET A 61 5.69 13.78 3.15
CA MET A 61 6.39 13.09 4.23
C MET A 61 7.03 11.78 3.75
N SER A 62 6.39 11.12 2.77
CA SER A 62 6.91 9.88 2.16
C SER A 62 7.87 10.09 0.98
N SER A 63 8.02 11.31 0.44
CA SER A 63 8.73 11.55 -0.83
C SER A 63 10.25 11.69 -0.70
N GLY A 64 10.85 11.22 0.40
CA GLY A 64 12.30 11.25 0.58
C GLY A 64 12.89 12.58 1.05
N VAL A 65 12.07 13.60 1.33
CA VAL A 65 12.56 14.91 1.83
C VAL A 65 13.25 14.78 3.19
N VAL A 66 12.81 13.81 3.99
CA VAL A 66 13.42 13.44 5.27
C VAL A 66 13.98 12.02 5.13
N PRO A 67 15.32 11.87 4.93
CA PRO A 67 15.92 10.56 4.65
C PRO A 67 15.59 9.48 5.67
N GLY A 68 15.62 9.79 6.97
CA GLY A 68 15.32 8.80 8.01
C GLY A 68 13.85 8.36 8.04
N LEU A 69 12.90 9.21 7.63
CA LEU A 69 11.51 8.79 7.43
C LEU A 69 11.35 7.90 6.20
N ALA A 70 12.09 8.19 5.13
CA ALA A 70 12.08 7.35 3.94
C ALA A 70 12.62 5.95 4.23
N GLU A 71 13.69 5.86 5.01
CA GLU A 71 14.25 4.58 5.47
C GLU A 71 13.27 3.79 6.33
N LEU A 72 12.61 4.45 7.30
CA LEU A 72 11.56 3.82 8.11
C LEU A 72 10.39 3.36 7.23
N GLY A 73 9.90 4.22 6.33
CA GLY A 73 8.81 3.93 5.40
C GLY A 73 9.07 2.71 4.51
N GLY A 74 10.30 2.55 4.03
CA GLY A 74 10.72 1.42 3.21
C GLY A 74 10.57 0.06 3.90
N SER A 75 10.65 0.01 5.23
CA SER A 75 10.52 -1.25 5.98
C SER A 75 9.08 -1.80 6.04
N TYR A 76 8.05 -0.94 6.01
CA TYR A 76 6.64 -1.35 6.14
C TYR A 76 6.08 -2.03 4.89
N ALA A 77 6.61 -1.70 3.71
CA ALA A 77 6.16 -2.30 2.45
C ALA A 77 6.33 -3.83 2.48
N ASN A 78 7.48 -4.30 3.01
CA ASN A 78 7.75 -5.71 3.20
C ASN A 78 6.80 -6.35 4.22
N LEU A 79 6.49 -5.63 5.31
CA LEU A 79 5.57 -6.14 6.34
C LEU A 79 4.15 -6.38 5.79
N ASN A 80 3.62 -5.46 4.98
CA ASN A 80 2.29 -5.64 4.39
C ASN A 80 2.25 -6.86 3.46
N ARG A 81 3.26 -7.00 2.61
CA ARG A 81 3.42 -8.16 1.72
C ARG A 81 3.55 -9.47 2.51
N MET A 82 4.34 -9.49 3.57
CA MET A 82 4.48 -10.66 4.44
C MET A 82 3.14 -11.04 5.08
N LYS A 83 2.45 -10.06 5.68
CA LYS A 83 1.13 -10.27 6.29
C LYS A 83 0.11 -10.80 5.30
N GLU A 84 0.11 -10.29 4.07
CA GLU A 84 -0.80 -10.75 3.01
C GLU A 84 -0.56 -12.23 2.71
N ARG A 85 0.70 -12.63 2.50
CA ARG A 85 1.08 -14.03 2.23
C ARG A 85 0.83 -14.97 3.40
N GLU A 86 1.03 -14.50 4.63
CA GLU A 86 0.78 -15.30 5.84
C GLU A 86 -0.72 -15.47 6.12
N ALA A 87 -1.50 -14.39 5.95
CA ALA A 87 -2.94 -14.43 6.18
C ALA A 87 -3.68 -15.17 5.06
N HIS A 88 -3.17 -15.14 3.83
CA HIS A 88 -3.79 -15.74 2.65
C HIS A 88 -2.76 -16.64 1.95
N PRO A 89 -2.52 -17.87 2.47
CA PRO A 89 -1.69 -18.84 1.78
C PRO A 89 -2.18 -19.06 0.35
N LEU A 90 -1.25 -19.11 -0.60
CA LEU A 90 -1.56 -19.13 -2.04
C LEU A 90 -2.49 -20.28 -2.41
N GLU A 91 -2.25 -21.47 -1.87
CA GLU A 91 -3.05 -22.65 -2.14
C GLU A 91 -4.49 -22.44 -1.69
N LYS A 92 -4.69 -21.94 -0.46
CA LYS A 92 -6.03 -21.63 0.07
C LYS A 92 -6.71 -20.54 -0.76
N PHE A 93 -5.98 -19.51 -1.16
CA PHE A 93 -6.54 -18.46 -2.00
C PHE A 93 -7.03 -19.02 -3.34
N VAL A 94 -6.25 -19.88 -3.99
CA VAL A 94 -6.63 -20.51 -5.26
C VAL A 94 -7.84 -21.44 -5.08
N ASP A 95 -7.91 -22.17 -3.96
CA ASP A 95 -9.06 -23.02 -3.63
C ASP A 95 -10.35 -22.21 -3.50
N GLU A 96 -10.33 -21.11 -2.75
CA GLU A 96 -11.49 -20.24 -2.55
C GLU A 96 -11.96 -19.61 -3.88
N VAL A 97 -11.02 -19.17 -4.73
CA VAL A 97 -11.36 -18.61 -6.05
C VAL A 97 -11.91 -19.70 -6.98
N ALA A 98 -11.37 -20.91 -6.93
CA ALA A 98 -11.91 -22.04 -7.68
C ALA A 98 -13.31 -22.42 -7.20
N GLU A 99 -13.56 -22.42 -5.90
CA GLU A 99 -14.89 -22.63 -5.32
C GLU A 99 -15.89 -21.57 -5.80
N GLU A 100 -15.50 -20.30 -5.77
CA GLU A 100 -16.35 -19.20 -6.26
C GLU A 100 -16.65 -19.36 -7.76
N TRP A 101 -15.66 -19.72 -8.57
CA TRP A 101 -15.81 -20.02 -10.00
C TRP A 101 -16.85 -21.11 -10.25
N TYR A 102 -16.77 -22.22 -9.52
CA TYR A 102 -17.76 -23.30 -9.62
C TYR A 102 -19.13 -22.88 -9.08
N GLY A 103 -19.17 -22.00 -8.07
CA GLY A 103 -20.38 -21.34 -7.60
C GLY A 103 -21.09 -20.58 -8.73
N TYR A 104 -20.37 -19.75 -9.48
CA TYR A 104 -20.95 -19.06 -10.65
C TYR A 104 -21.40 -20.04 -11.73
N CYS A 105 -20.60 -21.07 -12.04
CA CYS A 105 -21.00 -22.11 -12.99
C CYS A 105 -22.33 -22.76 -12.59
N LYS A 106 -22.53 -23.04 -11.30
CA LYS A 106 -23.78 -23.57 -10.75
C LYS A 106 -24.93 -22.58 -10.93
N MET A 107 -24.74 -21.30 -10.59
CA MET A 107 -25.76 -20.27 -10.76
C MET A 107 -26.22 -20.14 -12.22
N PHE A 108 -25.31 -20.24 -13.19
CA PHE A 108 -25.67 -20.23 -14.61
C PHE A 108 -26.49 -21.46 -15.01
N ARG A 109 -26.16 -22.65 -14.49
CA ARG A 109 -26.98 -23.85 -14.72
C ARG A 109 -28.39 -23.73 -14.16
N GLU A 110 -28.53 -23.13 -12.99
CA GLU A 110 -29.84 -22.86 -12.37
C GLU A 110 -30.65 -21.82 -13.18
N ALA A 111 -29.98 -20.98 -13.97
CA ALA A 111 -30.58 -20.03 -14.90
C ALA A 111 -30.76 -20.58 -16.33
N ASP A 112 -30.85 -21.91 -16.48
CA ASP A 112 -31.05 -22.63 -17.75
C ASP A 112 -29.91 -22.48 -18.78
N ASP A 113 -28.68 -22.15 -18.35
CA ASP A 113 -27.53 -22.17 -19.26
C ASP A 113 -27.12 -23.60 -19.63
N THR A 114 -27.09 -23.89 -20.93
CA THR A 114 -26.80 -25.22 -21.47
C THR A 114 -25.31 -25.45 -21.75
N ARG A 115 -24.47 -24.41 -21.74
CA ARG A 115 -23.02 -24.51 -21.98
C ARG A 115 -22.34 -25.43 -20.96
N PRO A 116 -21.27 -26.16 -21.32
CA PRO A 116 -20.56 -27.03 -20.39
C PRO A 116 -19.96 -26.24 -19.22
N VAL A 117 -19.90 -26.85 -18.04
CA VAL A 117 -19.17 -26.29 -16.89
C VAL A 117 -17.69 -26.30 -17.25
N LEU A 118 -17.06 -25.14 -17.16
CA LEU A 118 -15.63 -24.99 -17.45
C LEU A 118 -14.82 -25.30 -16.19
N GLU A 119 -13.72 -26.02 -16.36
CA GLU A 119 -12.73 -26.18 -15.31
C GLU A 119 -12.08 -24.84 -14.98
N TYR A 120 -11.76 -24.63 -13.70
CA TYR A 120 -11.06 -23.43 -13.27
C TYR A 120 -9.66 -23.38 -13.93
N PRO A 121 -9.31 -22.27 -14.62
CA PRO A 121 -8.16 -22.27 -15.54
C PRO A 121 -6.79 -22.10 -14.86
N TYR A 122 -6.75 -21.83 -13.56
CA TYR A 122 -5.51 -21.50 -12.86
C TYR A 122 -5.12 -22.59 -11.85
N SER A 123 -4.02 -23.29 -12.10
CA SER A 123 -3.44 -24.24 -11.14
C SER A 123 -2.58 -23.51 -10.09
N TYR A 124 -2.28 -24.18 -8.98
CA TYR A 124 -1.38 -23.63 -7.96
C TYR A 124 0.01 -23.29 -8.53
N GLU A 125 0.55 -24.15 -9.39
CA GLU A 125 1.86 -23.97 -10.01
C GLU A 125 1.88 -22.74 -10.92
N PHE A 126 0.81 -22.55 -11.69
CA PHE A 126 0.69 -21.39 -12.58
C PHE A 126 0.64 -20.08 -11.77
N VAL A 127 -0.17 -20.04 -10.71
CA VAL A 127 -0.28 -18.84 -9.86
C VAL A 127 1.03 -18.60 -9.10
N ARG A 128 1.70 -19.65 -8.63
CA ARG A 128 3.02 -19.54 -7.99
C ARG A 128 4.05 -18.94 -8.94
N ASP A 129 4.13 -19.44 -10.18
CA ASP A 129 5.04 -18.91 -11.20
C ASP A 129 4.73 -17.45 -11.56
N LEU A 130 3.45 -17.04 -11.57
CA LEU A 130 3.09 -15.63 -11.72
C LEU A 130 3.61 -14.76 -10.57
N VAL A 131 3.45 -15.21 -9.32
CA VAL A 131 3.95 -14.48 -8.14
C VAL A 131 5.47 -14.38 -8.17
N GLU A 132 6.18 -15.46 -8.48
CA GLU A 132 7.64 -15.46 -8.60
C GLU A 132 8.13 -14.54 -9.72
N ARG A 133 7.43 -14.53 -10.88
CA ARG A 133 7.73 -13.59 -11.97
C ARG A 133 7.53 -12.14 -11.55
N ASN A 134 6.44 -11.83 -10.85
CA ASN A 134 6.18 -10.49 -10.33
C ASN A 134 7.28 -10.04 -9.35
N ASP A 135 7.73 -10.95 -8.49
CA ASP A 135 8.76 -10.64 -7.48
C ASP A 135 10.09 -10.34 -8.14
N ARG A 136 10.51 -11.19 -9.08
CA ARG A 136 11.71 -10.96 -9.88
C ARG A 136 11.65 -9.62 -10.63
N GLN A 137 10.52 -9.30 -11.26
CA GLN A 137 10.35 -8.01 -11.96
C GLN A 137 10.44 -6.82 -11.01
N GLY A 138 9.86 -6.94 -9.81
CA GLY A 138 9.97 -5.92 -8.77
C GLY A 138 11.42 -5.68 -8.34
N GLU A 139 12.17 -6.75 -8.09
CA GLU A 139 13.60 -6.69 -7.73
C GLU A 139 14.44 -6.05 -8.86
N GLU A 140 14.25 -6.49 -10.10
CA GLU A 140 14.95 -5.92 -11.27
C GLU A 140 14.66 -4.43 -11.46
N GLU A 141 13.44 -3.98 -11.22
CA GLU A 141 13.07 -2.57 -11.32
C GLU A 141 13.65 -1.74 -10.17
N MET A 142 13.71 -2.28 -8.95
CA MET A 142 14.39 -1.62 -7.83
C MET A 142 15.88 -1.43 -8.13
N ILE A 143 16.55 -2.45 -8.68
CA ILE A 143 17.97 -2.36 -9.10
C ILE A 143 18.13 -1.27 -10.16
N ARG A 144 17.29 -1.27 -11.20
CA ARG A 144 17.32 -0.25 -12.27
C ARG A 144 17.11 1.17 -11.73
N GLN A 145 16.22 1.36 -10.76
CA GLN A 145 15.98 2.66 -10.13
C GLN A 145 17.17 3.12 -9.28
N ALA A 146 17.82 2.18 -8.56
CA ALA A 146 19.01 2.47 -7.80
C ALA A 146 20.18 2.90 -8.71
N GLU A 147 20.39 2.20 -9.83
CA GLU A 147 21.41 2.55 -10.83
C GLU A 147 21.17 3.93 -11.45
N ARG A 148 19.91 4.24 -11.81
CA ARG A 148 19.53 5.56 -12.36
C ARG A 148 19.74 6.70 -11.37
N SER A 149 19.58 6.44 -10.08
CA SER A 149 19.75 7.45 -9.03
C SER A 149 21.23 7.72 -8.71
N ALA A 150 22.13 6.81 -9.10
CA ALA A 150 23.56 6.91 -8.86
C ALA A 150 24.37 7.54 -10.02
N ALA A 151 23.77 7.64 -11.22
CA ALA A 151 24.36 8.23 -12.42
C ALA A 151 24.04 9.72 -12.55
#